data_AF-A0A6L9IK52-F1
#
_entry.id   AF-A0A6L9IK52-F1
#
_cell.length_a   1.000
_cell.length_b   1.000
_cell.length_c   1.000
_cell.angle_alpha   90.00
_cell.angle_beta   90.00
_cell.angle_gamma   90.00
#
_symmetry.space_group_name_H-M   'P 1'
#
loop_
_entity.id
_entity.type
_entity.pdbx_description
1 polymer ?
#
loop_
_entity_poly.entity_id
_entity_poly.type
_entity_poly.pdbx_seq_one_letter_code
_entity_poly.pdbx_strand_id
1 'polypeptide(L)'
;MRDLPEFAPTPTEKARAYIAHVLTVRGSQKTQLRDLIAHEDGHFRAIFDPAYFILPPEQTEPSKSQWNTLKKRMKRVNPLVFVFKAHGEVECGPDGRCYYIDFGFFYPDE
;
A
#
# COMPACT_ATOMS: atom_id res chain seq x y z
N MET A 1 12.31 19.80 -9.49
CA MET A 1 11.01 19.16 -9.16
C MET A 1 10.84 18.05 -10.18
N ARG A 2 10.58 16.81 -9.75
CA ARG A 2 10.28 15.73 -10.69
C ARG A 2 8.77 15.70 -10.84
N ASP A 3 8.28 15.95 -12.05
CA ASP A 3 6.87 15.80 -12.36
C ASP A 3 6.44 14.38 -11.97
N LEU A 4 5.41 14.30 -11.14
CA LEU A 4 4.79 13.02 -10.81
C LEU A 4 4.15 12.45 -12.09
N PRO A 5 4.16 11.13 -12.28
CA PRO A 5 3.44 10.55 -13.40
C PRO A 5 1.95 10.88 -13.28
N GLU A 6 1.31 11.10 -14.42
CA GLU A 6 -0.14 11.24 -14.48
C GLU A 6 -0.80 9.89 -14.17
N PHE A 7 -1.73 9.88 -13.21
CA PHE A 7 -2.44 8.67 -12.81
C PHE A 7 -3.82 8.60 -13.45
N ALA A 8 -4.21 7.40 -13.88
CA ALA A 8 -5.54 7.13 -14.38
C ALA A 8 -6.58 7.34 -13.27
N PRO A 9 -7.66 8.09 -13.53
CA PRO A 9 -8.73 8.30 -12.56
C PRO A 9 -9.32 6.96 -12.16
N THR A 10 -9.10 6.58 -10.91
CA THR A 10 -9.53 5.30 -10.36
C THR A 10 -10.55 5.55 -9.25
N PRO A 11 -11.76 4.98 -9.32
CA PRO A 11 -12.71 5.10 -8.22
C PRO A 11 -12.11 4.61 -6.90
N THR A 12 -12.28 5.38 -5.82
CA THR A 12 -11.69 5.05 -4.50
C THR A 12 -12.07 3.65 -4.04
N GLU A 13 -13.30 3.20 -4.29
CA GLU A 13 -13.74 1.83 -3.98
C GLU A 13 -12.95 0.75 -4.71
N LYS A 14 -12.59 0.99 -5.98
CA LYS A 14 -11.75 0.07 -6.77
C LYS A 14 -10.33 0.04 -6.22
N ALA A 15 -9.76 1.20 -5.90
CA ALA A 15 -8.44 1.29 -5.26
C ALA A 15 -8.42 0.60 -3.89
N ARG A 16 -9.49 0.79 -3.09
CA ARG A 16 -9.70 0.16 -1.79
C ARG A 16 -9.78 -1.35 -1.88
N ALA A 17 -10.60 -1.88 -2.79
CA ALA A 17 -10.73 -3.32 -3.01
C ALA A 17 -9.38 -3.94 -3.43
N TYR A 18 -8.66 -3.28 -4.34
CA TYR A 18 -7.33 -3.70 -4.78
C TYR A 18 -6.35 -3.79 -3.61
N ILE A 19 -6.20 -2.71 -2.83
CA ILE A 19 -5.17 -2.68 -1.80
C ILE A 19 -5.57 -3.53 -0.59
N ALA A 20 -6.87 -3.67 -0.29
CA ALA A 20 -7.36 -4.60 0.72
C ALA A 20 -7.00 -6.05 0.35
N HIS A 21 -7.12 -6.42 -0.92
CA HIS A 21 -6.71 -7.74 -1.42
C HIS A 21 -5.18 -7.96 -1.31
N VAL A 22 -4.38 -6.95 -1.67
CA VAL A 22 -2.92 -6.99 -1.50
C VAL A 22 -2.52 -7.17 -0.03
N LEU A 23 -3.16 -6.43 0.88
CA LEU A 23 -2.86 -6.40 2.31
C LEU A 23 -3.56 -7.51 3.12
N THR A 24 -4.15 -8.49 2.43
CA THR A 24 -4.64 -9.70 3.07
C THR A 24 -3.50 -10.73 3.12
N VAL A 25 -3.10 -11.13 4.33
CA VAL A 25 -2.06 -12.13 4.55
C VAL A 25 -2.55 -13.50 4.05
N ARG A 26 -1.67 -14.28 3.43
CA ARG A 26 -2.02 -15.61 2.90
C ARG A 26 -2.52 -16.51 4.03
N GLY A 27 -3.72 -17.07 3.88
CA GLY A 27 -4.36 -17.90 4.91
C GLY A 27 -5.22 -17.12 5.91
N SER A 28 -5.26 -15.78 5.83
CA SER A 28 -6.22 -14.94 6.55
C SER A 28 -7.38 -14.53 5.64
N GLN A 29 -8.56 -14.40 6.21
CA GLN A 29 -9.72 -13.77 5.53
C GLN A 29 -9.81 -12.27 5.83
N LYS A 30 -9.00 -11.75 6.77
CA LYS A 30 -9.03 -10.36 7.22
C LYS A 30 -7.89 -9.58 6.57
N THR A 31 -8.24 -8.47 5.92
CA THR A 31 -7.28 -7.48 5.42
C THR A 31 -6.69 -6.68 6.58
N GLN A 32 -5.43 -6.26 6.42
CA GLN A 32 -4.75 -5.36 7.35
C GLN A 32 -4.89 -3.89 6.97
N LEU A 33 -5.66 -3.57 5.92
CA LEU A 33 -5.96 -2.20 5.55
C LEU A 33 -6.76 -1.50 6.67
N ARG A 34 -6.24 -0.37 7.15
CA ARG A 34 -6.90 0.48 8.14
C ARG A 34 -7.63 1.65 7.47
N ASP A 35 -6.94 2.34 6.57
CA ASP A 35 -7.48 3.50 5.87
C ASP A 35 -6.89 3.66 4.46
N LEU A 36 -7.61 4.39 3.61
CA LEU A 36 -7.18 4.76 2.27
C LEU A 36 -7.46 6.24 2.03
N ILE A 37 -6.39 7.01 1.87
CA ILE A 37 -6.46 8.45 1.59
C ILE A 37 -6.26 8.64 0.09
N ALA A 38 -7.17 9.37 -0.56
CA ALA A 38 -7.03 9.80 -1.94
C ALA A 38 -6.38 11.19 -1.98
N HIS A 39 -5.42 11.39 -2.88
CA HIS A 39 -4.74 12.66 -3.11
C HIS A 39 -5.25 13.34 -4.39
N GLU A 40 -5.07 14.66 -4.48
CA GLU A 40 -5.61 15.49 -5.58
C GLU A 40 -5.03 15.15 -6.96
N ASP A 41 -3.81 14.62 -7.00
CA ASP A 41 -3.11 14.16 -8.21
C ASP A 41 -3.52 12.73 -8.65
N GLY A 42 -4.51 12.13 -7.97
CA GLY A 42 -5.06 10.83 -8.32
C GLY A 42 -4.32 9.62 -7.76
N HIS A 43 -3.28 9.82 -6.92
CA HIS A 43 -2.68 8.72 -6.17
C HIS A 43 -3.39 8.47 -4.83
N PHE A 44 -3.05 7.35 -4.21
CA PHE A 44 -3.62 6.90 -2.95
C PHE A 44 -2.52 6.56 -1.96
N ARG A 45 -2.79 6.83 -0.69
CA ARG A 45 -2.02 6.33 0.45
C ARG A 45 -2.84 5.29 1.18
N ALA A 46 -2.31 4.07 1.24
CA ALA A 46 -2.88 3.05 2.11
C ALA A 46 -2.17 3.06 3.46
N ILE A 47 -2.96 3.16 4.53
CA ILE A 47 -2.53 3.00 5.91
C ILE A 47 -2.94 1.61 6.37
N PHE A 48 -2.02 0.85 6.95
CA PHE A 48 -2.26 -0.54 7.30
C PHE A 48 -1.57 -0.97 8.58
N ASP A 49 -2.13 -2.04 9.17
CA ASP A 49 -1.71 -2.58 10.44
C ASP A 49 -0.32 -3.23 10.36
N PRO A 50 0.55 -3.02 11.37
CA PRO A 50 1.85 -3.68 11.46
C PRO A 50 1.79 -5.20 11.36
N ALA A 51 0.69 -5.82 11.80
CA ALA A 51 0.48 -7.27 11.73
C ALA A 51 0.52 -7.84 10.29
N TYR A 52 0.48 -6.98 9.25
CA TYR A 52 0.78 -7.42 7.88
C TYR A 52 2.20 -7.97 7.74
N PHE A 53 3.17 -7.32 8.40
CA PHE A 53 4.54 -7.80 8.45
C PHE A 53 4.69 -8.72 9.66
N ILE A 54 4.79 -10.01 9.41
CA ILE A 54 5.15 -10.97 10.46
C ILE A 54 6.64 -10.73 10.77
N LEU A 55 6.89 -10.02 11.86
CA LEU A 55 8.24 -9.70 12.34
C LEU A 55 8.68 -10.74 13.38
N PRO A 56 9.92 -11.26 13.30
CA PRO A 56 10.49 -12.03 14.39
C PRO A 56 10.66 -11.17 15.65
N PRO A 57 10.73 -11.76 16.86
CA PRO A 57 10.79 -11.02 18.12
C PRO A 57 11.92 -9.99 18.21
N GLU A 58 13.02 -10.22 17.50
CA GLU A 58 14.21 -9.37 17.49
C GLU A 58 14.09 -8.17 16.52
N GLN A 59 13.01 -8.10 15.75
CA GLN A 59 12.80 -7.10 14.71
C GLN A 59 11.54 -6.27 15.01
N THR A 60 11.74 -4.99 15.30
CA THR A 60 10.66 -4.04 15.59
C THR A 60 10.15 -3.32 14.35
N GLU A 61 10.86 -3.42 13.22
CA GLU A 61 10.51 -2.73 11.98
C GLU A 61 10.66 -3.61 10.74
N PRO A 62 9.86 -3.42 9.67
CA PRO A 62 9.95 -4.25 8.49
C PRO A 62 11.22 -3.91 7.72
N SER A 63 11.95 -4.95 7.35
CA SER A 63 13.15 -4.84 6.54
C SER A 63 12.84 -4.30 5.14
N LYS A 64 13.88 -3.76 4.49
CA LYS A 64 13.82 -3.39 3.07
C LYS A 64 13.32 -4.54 2.17
N SER A 65 13.66 -5.79 2.51
CA SER A 65 13.21 -6.97 1.76
C SER A 65 11.70 -7.20 1.88
N GLN A 66 11.13 -7.02 3.07
CA GLN A 66 9.69 -7.12 3.32
C GLN A 66 8.92 -6.05 2.55
N TRP A 67 9.39 -4.79 2.58
CA TRP A 67 8.83 -3.71 1.77
C TRP A 67 8.89 -3.99 0.27
N ASN A 68 10.04 -4.45 -0.23
CA ASN A 68 10.18 -4.84 -1.63
C ASN A 68 9.25 -5.99 -2.01
N THR A 69 9.00 -6.92 -1.09
CA THR A 69 8.08 -8.05 -1.30
C THR A 69 6.64 -7.56 -1.42
N LEU A 70 6.21 -6.61 -0.56
CA LEU A 70 4.91 -5.94 -0.69
C LEU A 70 4.77 -5.24 -2.05
N LYS A 71 5.75 -4.42 -2.44
CA LYS A 71 5.76 -3.73 -3.74
C LYS A 71 5.69 -4.70 -4.93
N LYS A 72 6.45 -5.81 -4.87
CA LYS A 72 6.38 -6.88 -5.87
C LYS A 72 5.00 -7.54 -5.89
N ARG A 73 4.38 -7.78 -4.74
CA ARG A 73 3.01 -8.31 -4.66
C ARG A 73 2.01 -7.36 -5.31
N MET A 74 2.09 -6.06 -5.03
CA MET A 74 1.25 -5.04 -5.65
C MET A 74 1.31 -5.12 -7.18
N LYS A 75 2.54 -5.13 -7.73
CA LYS A 75 2.79 -5.24 -9.18
C LYS A 75 2.32 -6.56 -9.79
N ARG A 76 2.37 -7.68 -9.04
CA ARG A 76 1.87 -8.98 -9.50
C ARG A 76 0.34 -9.04 -9.55
N VAL A 77 -0.34 -8.39 -8.60
CA VAL A 77 -1.82 -8.32 -8.58
C VAL A 77 -2.33 -7.40 -9.69
N ASN A 78 -1.65 -6.27 -9.93
CA ASN A 78 -1.98 -5.37 -11.03
C ASN A 78 -0.68 -4.78 -11.62
N PRO A 79 -0.28 -5.18 -12.85
CA PRO A 79 0.91 -4.65 -13.51
C PRO A 79 0.89 -3.13 -13.72
N LEU A 80 -0.31 -2.55 -13.87
CA LEU A 80 -0.52 -1.12 -14.11
C LEU A 80 -0.40 -0.26 -12.84
N VAL A 81 -0.26 -0.86 -11.65
CA VAL A 81 -0.08 -0.07 -10.43
C VAL A 81 1.29 0.61 -10.43
N PHE A 82 1.38 1.90 -10.19
CA PHE A 82 2.61 2.58 -9.82
C PHE A 82 2.76 2.55 -8.30
N VAL A 83 3.95 2.21 -7.79
CA VAL A 83 4.19 2.20 -6.34
C VAL A 83 5.34 3.13 -6.02
N PHE A 84 5.11 4.08 -5.13
CA PHE A 84 6.10 5.08 -4.77
C PHE A 84 7.29 4.43 -4.06
N LYS A 85 8.46 5.07 -4.18
CA LYS A 85 9.64 4.62 -3.44
C LYS A 85 9.45 4.83 -1.94
N ALA A 86 8.86 5.96 -1.55
CA ALA A 86 8.58 6.30 -0.17
C ALA A 86 7.56 5.33 0.44
N HIS A 87 7.84 4.93 1.67
CA HIS A 87 7.00 4.15 2.57
C HIS A 87 7.56 4.37 3.97
N GLY A 88 6.78 4.07 4.99
CA GLY A 88 7.23 4.25 6.36
C GLY A 88 6.10 4.10 7.34
N GLU A 89 6.18 4.89 8.40
CA GLU A 89 5.29 4.83 9.54
C GLU A 89 4.45 6.08 9.66
N VAL A 90 3.29 5.89 10.25
CA VAL A 90 2.34 6.95 10.57
C VAL A 90 1.65 6.57 11.87
N GLU A 91 1.37 7.56 12.72
CA GLU A 91 0.58 7.34 13.91
C GLU A 91 -0.88 7.07 13.54
N CYS A 92 -1.45 5.99 14.06
CA CYS A 92 -2.84 5.62 13.80
C CYS A 92 -3.61 5.37 15.09
N GLY A 93 -4.39 6.37 15.50
CA GLY A 93 -5.30 6.26 16.64
C GLY A 93 -4.58 6.06 18.00
N PRO A 94 -5.33 5.65 19.04
CA PRO A 94 -4.81 5.53 20.40
C PRO A 94 -3.84 4.34 20.61
N ASP A 95 -3.85 3.35 19.71
CA ASP A 95 -3.14 2.07 19.87
C ASP A 95 -1.83 1.95 19.06
N GLY A 96 -1.35 3.06 18.47
CA GLY A 96 0.05 3.18 18.07
C GLY A 96 0.35 3.25 16.57
N ARG A 97 1.51 2.67 16.22
CA ARG A 97 2.20 2.84 14.93
C ARG A 97 1.51 2.02 13.83
N CYS A 98 1.20 2.65 12.71
CA CYS A 98 0.82 2.00 11.46
C CYS A 98 1.90 2.17 10.40
N TYR A 99 1.76 1.42 9.31
CA TYR A 99 2.57 1.57 8.12
C TYR A 99 1.79 2.24 6.99
N TYR A 100 2.48 2.95 6.11
CA TYR A 100 1.90 3.50 4.90
C TYR A 100 2.67 3.13 3.64
N ILE A 101 1.92 3.04 2.53
CA ILE A 101 2.47 2.91 1.18
C ILE A 101 1.64 3.74 0.20
N ASP A 102 2.32 4.49 -0.65
CA ASP A 102 1.70 5.34 -1.67
C ASP A 102 1.73 4.64 -3.03
N PHE A 103 0.62 4.72 -3.77
CA PHE A 103 0.46 4.07 -5.06
C PHE A 103 -0.57 4.79 -5.94
N GLY A 104 -0.44 4.63 -7.25
CA GLY A 104 -1.41 5.09 -8.24
C GLY A 104 -1.61 4.03 -9.32
N PHE A 105 -2.44 4.30 -10.31
CA PHE A 105 -2.65 3.40 -11.45
C PHE A 105 -2.32 4.12 -12.74
N PHE A 106 -1.62 3.45 -13.64
CA PHE A 106 -1.44 3.93 -15.00
C PHE A 106 -2.69 3.67 -15.83
N TYR A 107 -2.80 4.42 -16.92
CA TYR A 107 -3.77 4.12 -17.97
C TYR A 107 -3.49 2.72 -18.53
N PRO A 108 -4.52 1.89 -18.76
CA PRO A 108 -4.34 0.67 -19.53
C PRO A 108 -3.85 1.05 -20.92
N ASP A 109 -2.80 0.38 -21.41
CA ASP A 109 -2.41 0.48 -22.82
C ASP A 109 -3.63 0.04 -23.67
N GLU A 110 -4.04 0.88 -24.63
CA GLU A 110 -5.12 0.59 -25.59
C GLU A 110 -4.81 -0.61 -26.49
#